data_AF-A0A1Z7M708-F1
#
_entry.id   AF-A0A1Z7M708-F1
#
_cell.length_a   1.000
_cell.length_b   1.000
_cell.length_c   1.000
_cell.angle_alpha   90.00
_cell.angle_beta   90.00
_cell.angle_gamma   90.00
#
_symmetry.space_group_name_H-M   'P 1'
#
loop_
_entity.id
_entity.type
_entity.pdbx_description
1 polymer ?
#
loop_
_entity_poly.entity_id
_entity_poly.type
_entity_poly.pdbx_seq_one_letter_code
_entity_poly.pdbx_strand_id
1 'polypeptide(L)' 'MKDINFIWPVILFLLGLLMLINPKLLWKIENCFTVKDGEPTDLYIAFMRIGGLLFMFASIIFSVVCFA' A
#
# COMPACT_ATOMS: atom_id res chain seq x y z
N MET A 1 -7.49 -11.48 -23.26
CA MET A 1 -7.29 -10.83 -21.95
C MET A 1 -5.80 -10.80 -21.62
N LYS A 2 -4.95 -10.33 -22.55
CA LYS A 2 -3.47 -10.35 -22.44
C LYS A 2 -2.85 -8.95 -22.34
N ASP A 3 -3.67 -7.90 -22.44
CA ASP A 3 -3.23 -6.49 -22.43
C ASP A 3 -3.50 -5.82 -21.09
N ILE A 4 -3.25 -6.54 -19.99
CA ILE A 4 -3.33 -5.95 -18.66
C ILE A 4 -2.06 -5.15 -18.47
N ASN A 5 -2.20 -3.82 -18.55
CA ASN A 5 -1.13 -2.87 -18.31
C ASN A 5 -0.44 -3.19 -16.97
N PHE A 6 0.80 -3.72 -17.04
CA PHE A 6 1.66 -4.04 -15.90
C PHE A 6 1.87 -2.87 -14.92
N ILE A 7 1.55 -1.67 -15.37
CA ILE A 7 1.52 -0.44 -14.59
C ILE A 7 0.69 -0.62 -13.31
N TRP A 8 -0.46 -1.29 -13.38
CA TRP A 8 -1.37 -1.43 -12.22
C TRP A 8 -0.84 -2.34 -11.11
N PRO A 9 -0.43 -3.59 -11.41
CA PRO A 9 0.18 -4.45 -10.40
C PRO A 9 1.46 -3.85 -9.80
N VAL A 10 2.27 -3.17 -10.61
CA VAL A 10 3.51 -2.50 -10.16
C VAL A 10 3.19 -1.35 -9.19
N ILE A 11 2.20 -0.52 -9.48
CA ILE A 11 1.77 0.56 -8.58
C ILE A 11 1.23 -0.01 -7.26
N LEU A 12 0.41 -1.06 -7.32
CA LEU A 12 -0.10 -1.76 -6.13
C LEU A 12 1.04 -2.33 -5.27
N PHE A 13 2.04 -2.94 -5.89
CA PHE A 13 3.21 -3.46 -5.19
C PHE A 13 4.04 -2.35 -4.53
N LEU A 14 4.30 -1.26 -5.26
CA LEU A 14 5.01 -0.09 -4.73
C LEU A 14 4.26 0.57 -3.57
N LEU A 15 2.94 0.65 -3.67
CA LEU A 15 2.10 1.18 -2.59
C LEU A 15 2.18 0.29 -1.34
N GLY A 16 2.06 -1.03 -1.52
CA GLY A 16 2.23 -2.00 -0.43
C GLY A 16 3.61 -1.90 0.23
N LEU A 17 4.67 -1.73 -0.57
CA LEU A 17 6.03 -1.51 -0.07
C LEU A 17 6.15 -0.21 0.75
N LEU A 18 5.56 0.89 0.26
CA LEU A 18 5.59 2.18 0.95
C LEU A 18 4.87 2.11 2.31
N MET A 19 3.75 1.38 2.36
CA MET A 19 2.99 1.12 3.60
C MET A 19 3.79 0.32 4.63
N LEU A 20 4.70 -0.56 4.20
CA LEU A 20 5.59 -1.33 5.08
C LEU A 20 6.80 -0.52 5.57
N ILE A 21 7.48 0.20 4.67
CA ILE A 21 8.73 0.91 4.99
C ILE A 21 8.47 2.08 5.94
N ASN A 22 7.47 2.91 5.65
CA ASN A 22 7.23 4.10 6.46
C ASN A 22 5.74 4.48 6.50
N PRO A 23 4.92 3.75 7.28
CA PRO A 23 3.50 4.05 7.44
C PRO A 23 3.25 5.45 8.02
N LYS A 24 4.23 6.04 8.71
CA LYS A 24 4.15 7.43 9.21
C LYS A 24 4.12 8.47 8.08
N LEU A 25 4.75 8.19 6.94
CA LEU A 25 4.71 9.09 5.78
C LEU A 25 3.31 9.12 5.17
N LEU A 26 2.69 7.94 4.97
CA LEU A 26 1.30 7.88 4.49
C LEU A 26 0.36 8.58 5.46
N TRP A 27 0.52 8.34 6.76
CA TRP A 27 -0.29 9.01 7.78
C TRP A 27 -0.20 10.53 7.67
N LYS A 28 1.01 11.06 7.50
CA LYS A 28 1.25 12.51 7.38
C LYS A 28 0.63 13.09 6.12
N ILE A 29 0.60 12.33 5.02
CA ILE A 29 -0.05 12.73 3.77
C ILE A 29 -1.58 12.75 3.94
N GLU A 30 -2.14 11.69 4.50
CA GLU A 30 -3.59 11.57 4.75
C GLU A 30 -4.11 12.63 5.72
N ASN A 31 -3.32 12.95 6.74
CA ASN A 31 -3.70 13.87 7.80
C ASN A 31 -3.15 15.29 7.62
N CYS A 32 -2.55 15.60 6.46
CA CYS A 32 -1.90 16.87 6.17
C CYS A 32 -2.81 18.09 6.37
N PHE A 33 -4.13 17.91 6.19
CA PHE A 33 -5.13 18.98 6.32
C PHE A 33 -5.92 18.94 7.65
N THR A 34 -5.76 17.90 8.46
CA THR A 34 -6.62 17.64 9.63
C THR A 34 -5.89 17.82 10.96
N VAL A 35 -4.59 17.50 11.07
CA VAL A 35 -3.83 17.65 12.32
C VAL A 35 -2.43 18.19 12.07
N LYS A 36 -2.03 19.25 12.79
CA LYS A 36 -0.69 19.85 12.71
C LYS A 36 0.37 19.08 13.52
N ASP A 37 -0.02 18.43 14.61
CA ASP A 37 0.90 17.80 15.58
C ASP A 37 0.40 16.44 16.12
N GLY A 38 -0.44 15.73 15.35
CA GLY A 38 -0.86 14.39 15.73
C GLY A 38 0.25 13.37 15.51
N GLU A 39 0.37 12.38 16.39
CA GLU A 39 1.18 11.18 16.12
C GLU A 39 0.28 10.05 15.60
N PRO A 40 0.76 9.25 14.63
CA PRO A 40 0.03 8.06 14.19
C PRO A 40 -0.13 7.08 15.36
N THR A 41 -1.36 6.67 15.62
CA THR A 41 -1.66 5.65 16.64
C THR A 41 -1.01 4.32 16.28
N ASP A 42 -0.58 3.54 17.28
CA ASP A 42 -0.03 2.18 17.07
C ASP A 42 -0.96 1.27 16.27
N LEU A 43 -2.27 1.42 16.46
CA LEU A 43 -3.30 0.73 15.71
C LEU A 43 -3.21 1.04 14.20
N TYR A 44 -3.07 2.32 13.83
CA TYR A 44 -2.92 2.73 12.44
C TYR A 44 -1.64 2.15 11.83
N ILE A 45 -0.51 2.21 12.55
CA ILE A 45 0.76 1.63 12.08
C ILE A 45 0.62 0.12 11.84
N ALA A 46 -0.06 -0.59 12.75
CA ALA A 46 -0.33 -2.02 12.59
C ALA A 46 -1.21 -2.31 11.37
N PHE A 47 -2.32 -1.58 11.21
CA PHE A 47 -3.21 -1.73 10.04
C PHE A 47 -2.51 -1.41 8.73
N MET A 48 -1.67 -0.37 8.67
CA MET A 48 -0.92 -0.04 7.46
C MET A 48 0.08 -1.12 7.08
N ARG A 49 0.76 -1.73 8.04
CA ARG A 49 1.69 -2.85 7.78
C ARG A 49 0.94 -4.10 7.30
N ILE A 50 -0.17 -4.44 7.95
CA ILE A 50 -1.02 -5.58 7.57
C ILE A 50 -1.62 -5.35 6.17
N GLY A 51 -2.16 -4.15 5.92
CA GLY A 51 -2.68 -3.75 4.62
C GLY A 51 -1.61 -3.76 3.53
N GLY A 52 -0.41 -3.26 3.82
CA GLY A 52 0.73 -3.29 2.89
C GLY A 52 1.13 -4.70 2.49
N LEU A 53 1.18 -5.63 3.44
CA LEU A 53 1.40 -7.06 3.17
C LEU A 53 0.30 -7.64 2.28
N LEU A 54 -0.98 -7.37 2.59
CA LEU A 54 -2.10 -7.83 1.79
C LEU A 54 -2.04 -7.30 0.35
N PHE A 55 -1.72 -6.01 0.17
CA PHE A 55 -1.57 -5.41 -1.16
C PHE A 55 -0.41 -5.99 -1.95
N MET A 56 0.71 -6.30 -1.29
CA MET A 56 1.83 -7.01 -1.94
C MET A 56 1.41 -8.38 -2.43
N PHE A 57 0.80 -9.22 -1.58
CA PHE A 57 0.34 -10.55 -1.98
C PHE A 57 -0.71 -10.49 -3.09
N ALA A 58 -1.68 -9.57 -2.98
CA ALA A 58 -2.69 -9.36 -3.99
C ALA A 58 -2.07 -8.97 -5.34
N SER A 59 -1.05 -8.12 -5.36
CA SER A 59 -0.35 -7.74 -6.61
C SER A 59 0.34 -8.92 -7.28
N ILE A 60 0.93 -9.84 -6.50
CA ILE A 60 1.60 -11.04 -7.01
C ILE A 60 0.55 -12.01 -7.56
N ILE A 61 -0.50 -12.28 -6.80
CA ILE A 61 -1.61 -13.16 -7.22
C ILE A 61 -2.24 -12.63 -8.51
N PHE A 62 -2.54 -11.33 -8.56
CA PHE A 62 -3.13 -10.70 -9.74
C PHE A 62 -2.20 -10.78 -10.96
N SER A 63 -0.90 -10.59 -10.75
CA SER A 63 0.10 -10.75 -11.82
C SER A 63 0.14 -12.19 -12.35
N VAL A 64 0.12 -13.18 -11.47
CA VAL A 64 0.13 -14.61 -11.85
C VAL A 64 -1.15 -15.00 -12.58
N VAL A 65 -2.32 -14.62 -12.05
CA VAL A 65 -3.63 -14.93 -12.67
C VAL A 65 -3.80 -14.27 -14.04
N CYS A 66 -3.24 -13.07 -14.24
CA CYS A 66 -3.30 -12.40 -15.55
C CYS A 66 -2.36 -13.01 -16.60
N PHE A 67 -1.32 -13.73 -16.18
CA PHE A 67 -0.30 -14.30 -17.07
C PHE A 67 -0.50 -15.79 -17.38
N ALA A 68 -1.20 -16.52 -16.51
CA ALA A 68 -1.59 -17.93 -16.69
C ALA A 68 -2.78 -18.07 -17.65
#